data_AF-A0A2R7YAN3-F1
#
_entry.id   AF-A0A2R7YAN3-F1
#
_cell.length_a   1.000
_cell.length_b   1.000
_cell.length_c   1.000
_cell.angle_alpha   90.00
_cell.angle_beta   90.00
_cell.angle_gamma   90.00
#
_symmetry.space_group_name_H-M   'P 1'
#
loop_
_entity.id
_entity.type
_entity.pdbx_description
1 polymer ?
#
loop_
_entity_poly.entity_id
_entity_poly.type
_entity_poly.pdbx_seq_one_letter_code
_entity_poly.pdbx_strand_id
1 'polypeptide(L)'
;MFVIVPLTVHDQRAGKRQVLNPERTRELTEELNRLFEAKVEIPRIRWGEKQTLETLINEEAFLFAKYLRGEREAWIPRIVIPTND
;
A
#
# COMPACT_ATOMS: atom_id res chain seq x y z
N MET A 1 -2.05 -1.55 -9.50
CA MET A 1 -2.87 -0.33 -9.52
C MET A 1 -3.95 -0.44 -8.45
N PHE A 2 -3.67 0.09 -7.27
CA PHE A 2 -4.71 0.32 -6.27
C PHE A 2 -5.55 1.51 -6.75
N VAL A 3 -6.84 1.29 -6.99
CA VAL A 3 -7.76 2.38 -7.39
C VAL A 3 -8.25 3.07 -6.13
N ILE A 4 -7.74 4.27 -5.85
CA ILE A 4 -8.26 5.12 -4.79
C ILE A 4 -9.47 5.86 -5.35
N VAL A 5 -10.67 5.48 -4.88
CA VAL A 5 -11.91 6.17 -5.24
C VAL A 5 -12.07 7.37 -4.29
N PRO A 6 -11.99 8.62 -4.78
CA PRO A 6 -12.30 9.76 -3.95
C PRO A 6 -13.76 9.70 -3.53
N LEU A 7 -14.02 9.75 -2.21
CA LEU A 7 -15.37 9.89 -1.68
C LEU A 7 -15.88 11.30 -1.99
N THR A 8 -16.62 11.46 -3.08
CA THR A 8 -17.46 12.65 -3.31
C THR A 8 -18.69 12.55 -2.40
N VAL A 9 -18.53 12.95 -1.14
CA VAL A 9 -19.68 13.07 -0.23
C VAL A 9 -20.47 14.31 -0.65
N HIS A 10 -21.49 14.10 -1.50
CA HIS A 10 -22.39 15.16 -1.97
C HIS A 10 -23.54 15.45 -0.98
N ASP A 11 -23.49 14.91 0.24
CA ASP A 11 -24.57 15.05 1.21
C ASP A 11 -24.06 15.69 2.50
N GLN A 12 -24.59 16.88 2.82
CA GLN A 12 -24.36 17.62 4.06
C GLN A 12 -24.92 16.89 5.31
N ARG A 13 -25.18 15.58 5.21
CA ARG A 13 -25.64 14.70 6.28
C ARG A 13 -24.49 13.85 6.85
N ALA A 14 -23.32 14.46 7.02
CA ALA A 14 -22.31 13.87 7.90
C ALA A 14 -22.78 14.14 9.34
N GLY A 15 -23.15 13.10 10.09
CA GLY A 15 -23.38 13.21 11.54
C GLY A 15 -22.09 13.60 12.29
N LYS A 16 -21.79 12.97 13.43
CA LYS A 16 -20.47 13.14 14.11
C LYS A 16 -19.33 12.42 13.36
N ARG A 17 -19.12 12.71 12.07
CA ARG A 17 -18.05 12.12 11.24
C ARG A 17 -17.18 13.24 10.68
N GLN A 18 -15.87 13.08 10.78
CA GLN A 18 -14.92 13.94 10.09
C GLN A 18 -14.74 13.40 8.66
N VAL A 19 -15.03 14.24 7.67
CA VAL A 19 -14.86 13.93 6.26
C VAL A 19 -13.85 14.92 5.69
N LEU A 20 -12.90 14.43 4.88
CA LEU A 20 -11.97 15.31 4.19
C LEU A 20 -12.70 16.09 3.09
N ASN A 21 -12.38 17.36 2.94
CA ASN A 21 -12.85 18.13 1.80
C ASN A 21 -12.19 17.59 0.50
N PRO A 22 -12.75 17.91 -0.68
CA PRO A 22 -12.20 17.42 -1.95
C PRO A 22 -10.73 17.79 -2.17
N GLU A 23 -10.31 18.99 -1.74
CA GLU A 23 -8.93 19.46 -1.86
C GLU A 23 -7.95 18.60 -1.05
N ARG A 24 -8.23 18.36 0.23
CA ARG A 24 -7.41 17.49 1.09
C ARG A 24 -7.48 16.03 0.65
N THR A 25 -8.61 15.60 0.07
CA THR A 25 -8.73 14.26 -0.51
C THR A 25 -7.80 14.10 -1.70
N ARG A 26 -7.72 15.10 -2.57
CA ARG A 26 -6.77 15.12 -3.71
C ARG A 26 -5.33 15.12 -3.21
N GLU A 27 -4.99 16.01 -2.28
CA GLU A 27 -3.64 16.09 -1.69
C GLU A 27 -3.22 14.76 -1.06
N LEU A 28 -4.08 14.15 -0.24
CA LEU A 28 -3.84 12.84 0.35
C LEU A 28 -3.63 11.76 -0.72
N THR A 29 -4.45 11.76 -1.78
CA THR A 29 -4.35 10.79 -2.86
C THR A 29 -3.02 10.95 -3.62
N GLU A 30 -2.57 12.17 -3.85
CA GLU A 30 -1.30 12.47 -4.50
C GLU A 30 -0.10 12.02 -3.66
N GLU A 31 -0.08 12.35 -2.36
CA GLU A 31 0.97 11.89 -1.45
C GLU A 31 0.99 10.38 -1.29
N LEU A 32 -0.18 9.74 -1.23
CA LEU A 32 -0.28 8.29 -1.13
C LEU A 32 0.24 7.60 -2.40
N ASN A 33 -0.08 8.15 -3.58
CA ASN A 33 0.48 7.65 -4.84
C ASN A 33 2.01 7.82 -4.90
N ARG A 34 2.54 8.97 -4.45
CA ARG A 34 3.99 9.18 -4.30
C ARG A 34 4.62 8.14 -3.38
N LEU A 35 3.97 7.82 -2.26
CA LEU A 35 4.44 6.80 -1.33
C LEU A 35 4.48 5.40 -1.98
N PHE A 36 3.49 5.05 -2.80
CA PHE A 36 3.48 3.77 -3.52
C PHE A 36 4.59 3.65 -4.57
N GLU A 37 5.00 4.76 -5.18
CA GLU A 37 6.12 4.83 -6.11
C GLU A 37 7.49 4.88 -5.43
N ALA A 38 7.53 5.15 -4.12
CA ALA A 38 8.77 5.19 -3.35
C ALA A 38 9.54 3.86 -3.48
N LYS A 39 10.85 3.96 -3.73
CA LYS A 39 11.74 2.80 -3.86
C LYS A 39 12.25 2.37 -2.50
N VAL A 40 12.16 1.08 -2.23
CA VAL A 40 12.70 0.44 -1.02
C VAL A 40 13.86 -0.47 -1.39
N GLU A 41 14.85 -0.56 -0.49
CA GLU A 41 16.03 -1.42 -0.63
C GLU A 41 15.73 -2.87 -0.21
N ILE A 42 14.63 -3.39 -0.73
CA ILE A 42 14.22 -4.79 -0.55
C ILE A 42 14.31 -5.46 -1.91
N PRO A 43 15.10 -6.54 -2.04
CA PRO A 43 15.25 -7.22 -3.32
C PRO A 43 13.93 -7.82 -3.79
N ARG A 44 13.70 -7.70 -5.09
CA ARG A 44 12.52 -8.25 -5.76
C ARG A 44 12.64 -9.77 -5.88
N ILE A 45 11.52 -10.50 -5.86
CA ILE A 45 11.53 -11.98 -5.95
C ILE A 45 12.16 -12.46 -7.27
N ARG A 46 11.89 -11.76 -8.38
CA ARG A 46 12.34 -12.18 -9.72
C ARG A 46 13.74 -11.66 -10.09
N TRP A 47 13.95 -10.35 -10.04
CA TRP A 47 15.23 -9.71 -10.38
C TRP A 47 15.21 -8.24 -9.94
N GLY A 48 16.27 -7.77 -9.28
CA GLY A 48 16.47 -6.37 -8.93
C GLY A 48 16.75 -6.12 -7.45
N GLU A 49 17.66 -5.19 -7.18
CA GLU A 49 18.11 -4.80 -5.83
C GLU A 49 17.12 -3.88 -5.11
N LYS A 50 16.27 -3.17 -5.88
CA LYS A 50 15.29 -2.21 -5.37
C LYS A 50 13.96 -2.40 -6.07
N GLN A 51 12.87 -2.10 -5.37
CA GLN A 51 11.53 -2.11 -5.94
C GLN A 51 10.65 -1.01 -5.37
N THR A 52 9.54 -0.70 -6.05
CA THR A 52 8.54 0.23 -5.51
C THR A 52 7.79 -0.42 -4.36
N LEU A 53 7.30 0.39 -3.42
CA LEU A 53 6.47 -0.06 -2.32
C LEU A 53 5.21 -0.79 -2.83
N GLU A 54 4.59 -0.30 -3.92
CA GLU A 54 3.47 -1.00 -4.57
C GLU A 54 3.86 -2.43 -5.01
N THR A 55 5.05 -2.58 -5.60
CA THR A 55 5.50 -3.92 -6.04
C THR A 55 5.71 -4.83 -4.84
N LEU A 56 6.32 -4.33 -3.76
CA LEU A 56 6.53 -5.10 -2.54
C LEU A 56 5.20 -5.62 -1.98
N ILE A 57 4.19 -4.75 -1.87
CA ILE A 57 2.85 -5.12 -1.37
C ILE A 57 2.24 -6.24 -2.23
N ASN A 58 2.32 -6.11 -3.56
CA ASN A 58 1.78 -7.12 -4.48
C ASN A 58 2.52 -8.46 -4.36
N GLU A 59 3.84 -8.45 -4.20
CA GLU A 59 4.62 -9.67 -4.00
C GLU A 59 4.30 -10.34 -2.66
N GLU A 60 4.15 -9.57 -1.58
CA GLU A 60 3.75 -10.11 -0.27
C GLU A 60 2.35 -10.72 -0.31
N ALA A 61 1.38 -10.04 -0.95
CA ALA A 61 0.04 -10.57 -1.13
C ALA A 61 0.07 -11.89 -1.92
N PHE A 62 0.92 -11.98 -2.95
CA PHE A 62 1.11 -13.21 -3.73
C PHE A 62 1.74 -14.34 -2.89
N LEU A 63 2.79 -14.05 -2.12
CA LEU A 63 3.42 -15.04 -1.23
C LEU A 63 2.46 -15.52 -0.13
N PHE A 64 1.67 -14.61 0.42
CA PHE A 64 0.65 -14.95 1.41
C PHE A 64 -0.45 -15.83 0.80
N ALA A 65 -0.93 -15.52 -0.41
CA ALA A 65 -1.90 -16.36 -1.11
C ALA A 65 -1.35 -17.78 -1.36
N LYS A 66 -0.08 -17.94 -1.71
CA LYS A 66 0.56 -19.25 -1.86
C LYS A 66 0.58 -20.05 -0.56
N TYR A 67 0.89 -19.40 0.55
CA TYR A 67 0.84 -20.00 1.87
C TYR A 67 -0.59 -20.48 2.21
N LEU A 68 -1.60 -19.65 1.97
CA LEU A 68 -3.01 -20.04 2.19
C LEU A 68 -3.44 -21.23 1.32
N ARG A 69 -2.87 -21.39 0.12
CA ARG A 69 -3.12 -22.55 -0.76
C ARG A 69 -2.29 -23.79 -0.42
N GLY A 70 -1.43 -23.73 0.59
CA GLY A 70 -0.52 -24.84 0.95
C GLY A 70 0.62 -25.06 -0.05
N GLU A 71 0.84 -24.13 -0.99
CA GLU A 71 1.97 -24.20 -1.94
C GLU A 71 3.31 -23.80 -1.29
N ARG A 72 3.25 -23.27 -0.06
CA ARG A 72 4.40 -22.80 0.70
C ARG A 72 4.20 -23.15 2.17
N GLU A 73 5.22 -23.72 2.81
CA GLU A 73 5.15 -24.17 4.21
C GLU A 73 5.10 -23.01 5.21
N ALA A 74 5.79 -21.89 4.92
CA ALA A 74 5.86 -20.74 5.80
C ALA A 74 5.82 -19.42 5.02
N TRP A 75 5.04 -18.46 5.53
CA TRP A 75 5.08 -17.06 5.08
C TRP A 75 5.81 -16.21 6.11
N ILE A 76 6.95 -15.65 5.72
CA ILE A 76 7.75 -14.72 6.53
C ILE A 76 7.70 -13.36 5.83
N PRO A 77 7.02 -12.36 6.41
CA PRO A 77 6.90 -11.03 5.80
C PRO A 77 8.28 -10.36 5.62
N ARG A 78 8.54 -9.81 4.43
CA ARG A 78 9.77 -9.03 4.15
C ARG A 78 9.61 -7.57 4.58
N ILE A 79 9.44 -7.34 5.88
CA ILE A 79 9.27 -6.00 6.46
C ILE A 79 10.64 -5.45 6.87
N VAL A 80 10.93 -4.20 6.49
CA VAL A 80 12.01 -3.43 7.10
C VAL A 80 11.40 -2.70 8.29
N ILE A 81 11.79 -3.08 9.50
CA ILE A 81 11.46 -2.30 10.69
C ILE A 81 12.37 -1.07 10.62
N PRO A 82 11.85 0.16 10.50
CA PRO A 82 12.69 1.34 10.61
C PRO A 82 13.27 1.36 12.02
N THR A 83 14.56 1.08 12.15
CA THR A 83 15.31 1.33 13.38
C THR A 83 15.36 2.85 13.53
N ASN A 84 14.61 3.40 14.47
CA ASN A 84 14.76 4.80 14.86
C ASN A 84 16.05 4.90 15.70
N ASP A 85 17.17 5.14 15.04
CA ASP A 85 18.37 5.72 15.67
C ASP A 85 18.27 7.26 15.67
#